data_AF-A0A832B5T6-F1
#
_entry.id   AF-A0A832B5T6-F1
#
_cell.length_a   1.000
_cell.length_b   1.000
_cell.length_c   1.000
_cell.angle_alpha   90.00
_cell.angle_beta   90.00
_cell.angle_gamma   90.00
#
_symmetry.space_group_name_H-M   'P 1'
#
loop_
_entity.id
_entity.type
_entity.pdbx_description
1 polymer ?
#
loop_
_entity_poly.entity_id
_entity_poly.type
_entity_poly.pdbx_seq_one_letter_code
_entity_poly.pdbx_strand_id
1 'polypeptide(L)'
;MVRRGSMQYWHRRRAAKPLPRIRSYPATAEISLSDVLTYKVGMTYLTMIDDSSSPSKNMEVAKACTVLEVPRTEAYGIRFYTKDEVTGYKKVYAEVYNAAVAQKLGIKSPKFTEDKIDAAKGSAEPIDLSLLMATYPDESAMSQNHPNRYEVKIRGGKDMAEKINFAAKFLGKEVKPSDIFKNGERVDVFAVSKGKGWQGPVKRFGVSRLFHKATGKSRHVGTLGPANPANVLYTVPQA
;
A
#
# COMPACT_ATOMS: atom_id res chain seq x y z
N MET A 1 13.49 -22.81 -24.47
CA MET A 1 12.09 -22.84 -23.97
C MET A 1 11.78 -21.48 -23.37
N VAL A 2 10.78 -20.74 -23.88
CA VAL A 2 10.45 -19.40 -23.37
C VAL A 2 9.76 -19.54 -22.00
N ARG A 3 10.31 -18.91 -20.97
CA ARG A 3 9.75 -18.91 -19.61
C ARG A 3 8.35 -18.31 -19.61
N ARG A 4 7.38 -19.00 -18.98
CA ARG A 4 6.01 -18.51 -18.81
C ARG A 4 5.81 -17.98 -17.40
N GLY A 5 5.52 -16.67 -17.30
CA GLY A 5 5.38 -15.97 -16.02
C GLY A 5 6.70 -15.46 -15.43
N SER A 6 6.62 -14.39 -14.65
CA SER A 6 7.78 -13.84 -13.92
C SER A 6 8.01 -14.59 -12.60
N MET A 7 9.28 -14.88 -12.30
CA MET A 7 9.74 -15.46 -11.02
C MET A 7 9.83 -14.42 -9.90
N GLN A 8 9.80 -13.13 -10.21
CA GLN A 8 9.82 -12.07 -9.19
C GLN A 8 8.60 -12.14 -8.24
N TYR A 9 7.49 -12.70 -8.73
CA TYR A 9 6.24 -12.86 -7.98
C TYR A 9 6.03 -14.30 -7.49
N TRP A 10 7.08 -15.13 -7.48
CA TRP A 10 7.07 -16.46 -6.91
C TRP A 10 7.48 -16.39 -5.43
N HIS A 11 6.77 -17.03 -4.48
CA HIS A 11 5.57 -17.84 -4.61
C HIS A 11 4.31 -16.99 -4.84
N ARG A 12 3.46 -17.39 -5.80
CA ARG A 12 2.16 -16.72 -6.04
C ARG A 12 1.13 -17.15 -5.00
N ARG A 13 1.11 -16.52 -3.83
CA ARG A 13 0.20 -16.85 -2.71
C ARG A 13 -0.78 -15.70 -2.43
N ARG A 14 -1.86 -16.02 -1.72
CA ARG A 14 -2.80 -15.00 -1.22
C ARG A 14 -2.07 -14.07 -0.26
N ALA A 15 -2.34 -12.77 -0.35
CA ALA A 15 -1.83 -11.81 0.61
C ALA A 15 -2.32 -12.17 2.03
N ALA A 16 -1.45 -11.99 3.03
CA ALA A 16 -1.79 -12.28 4.42
C ALA A 16 -2.81 -11.28 4.99
N LYS A 17 -2.80 -10.04 4.51
CA LYS A 17 -3.71 -8.97 4.91
C LYS A 17 -4.34 -8.32 3.68
N PRO A 18 -5.59 -7.82 3.76
CA PRO A 18 -6.23 -7.07 2.68
C PRO A 18 -5.60 -5.68 2.48
N LEU A 19 -5.17 -5.03 3.56
CA LEU A 19 -4.42 -3.79 3.51
C LEU A 19 -2.95 -4.08 3.15
N PRO A 20 -2.42 -3.54 2.02
CA PRO A 20 -1.04 -3.75 1.62
C PRO A 20 -0.08 -2.98 2.53
N ARG A 21 1.10 -3.53 2.76
CA ARG A 21 2.18 -2.85 3.48
C ARG A 21 3.08 -2.11 2.51
N ILE A 22 3.24 -0.81 2.70
CA ILE A 22 4.24 -0.02 1.98
C ILE A 22 5.62 -0.29 2.59
N ARG A 23 6.58 -0.65 1.73
CA ARG A 23 7.93 -1.05 2.17
C ARG A 23 8.96 0.06 1.99
N SER A 24 8.83 0.85 0.95
CA SER A 24 9.77 1.88 0.55
C SER A 24 9.02 3.17 0.25
N TYR A 25 9.63 4.28 0.61
CA TYR A 25 9.13 5.62 0.36
C TYR A 25 10.20 6.39 -0.38
N PRO A 26 9.86 7.16 -1.41
CA PRO A 26 10.83 8.00 -2.11
C PRO A 26 11.35 9.10 -1.17
N ALA A 27 12.63 9.42 -1.29
CA ALA A 27 13.20 10.58 -0.62
C ALA A 27 12.69 11.86 -1.31
N THR A 28 12.25 12.83 -0.53
CA THR A 28 11.72 14.11 -1.02
C THR A 28 12.31 15.23 -0.17
N ALA A 29 12.55 16.40 -0.74
CA ALA A 29 13.08 17.54 0.02
C ALA A 29 11.98 18.24 0.83
N GLU A 30 10.81 18.46 0.22
CA GLU A 30 9.66 19.11 0.84
C GLU A 30 8.98 18.20 1.88
N ILE A 31 8.62 18.78 3.01
CA ILE A 31 7.89 18.06 4.06
C ILE A 31 6.46 17.80 3.60
N SER A 32 6.06 16.53 3.57
CA SER A 32 4.74 16.11 3.09
C SER A 32 4.33 14.77 3.70
N LEU A 33 3.02 14.52 3.73
CA LEU A 33 2.48 13.19 4.00
C LEU A 33 2.75 12.26 2.80
N SER A 34 2.89 10.97 3.03
CA SER A 34 3.23 10.01 1.98
C SER A 34 2.06 9.39 1.25
N ASP A 35 1.03 8.99 1.97
CA ASP A 35 0.01 8.08 1.47
C ASP A 35 -1.33 8.27 2.18
N VAL A 36 -2.39 7.83 1.50
CA VAL A 36 -3.76 7.81 2.02
C VAL A 36 -4.41 6.49 1.67
N LEU A 37 -5.28 6.00 2.54
CA LEU A 37 -6.11 4.84 2.24
C LEU A 37 -7.34 5.26 1.44
N THR A 38 -7.56 4.59 0.32
CA THR A 38 -8.71 4.85 -0.56
C THR A 38 -9.46 3.57 -0.88
N TYR A 39 -10.73 3.70 -1.28
CA TYR A 39 -11.58 2.60 -1.70
C TYR A 39 -11.94 2.77 -3.17
N LYS A 40 -11.77 1.69 -3.94
CA LYS A 40 -12.14 1.69 -5.36
C LYS A 40 -13.66 1.60 -5.48
N VAL A 41 -14.28 2.65 -6.03
CA VAL A 41 -15.72 2.70 -6.30
C VAL A 41 -16.01 2.10 -7.67
N GLY A 42 -15.36 2.62 -8.71
CA GLY A 42 -15.71 2.28 -10.09
C GLY A 42 -14.71 2.79 -11.11
N MET A 43 -15.04 2.58 -12.38
CA MET A 43 -14.27 3.08 -13.51
C MET A 43 -15.20 3.83 -14.45
N THR A 44 -14.71 4.92 -14.99
CA THR A 44 -15.38 5.69 -16.04
C THR A 44 -14.32 6.08 -17.08
N TYR A 45 -14.67 6.93 -18.03
CA TYR A 45 -13.73 7.54 -18.95
C TYR A 45 -13.84 9.06 -18.86
N LEU A 46 -12.72 9.72 -19.12
CA LEU A 46 -12.66 11.16 -19.29
C LEU A 46 -12.33 11.43 -20.76
N THR A 47 -13.04 12.36 -21.37
CA THR A 47 -12.61 12.94 -22.64
C THR A 47 -11.66 14.09 -22.33
N MET A 48 -10.51 14.10 -23.01
CA MET A 48 -9.52 15.16 -22.86
C MET A 48 -8.79 15.39 -24.17
N ILE A 49 -8.31 16.60 -24.37
CA ILE A 49 -7.40 16.92 -25.47
C ILE A 49 -6.03 16.30 -25.14
N ASP A 50 -5.49 15.52 -26.06
CA ASP A 50 -4.17 14.91 -25.88
C ASP A 50 -3.05 15.93 -26.14
N ASP A 51 -2.35 16.33 -25.09
CA ASP A 51 -1.16 17.20 -25.15
C ASP A 51 0.16 16.42 -25.23
N SER A 52 0.09 15.11 -25.47
CA SER A 52 1.29 14.28 -25.60
C SER A 52 1.97 14.47 -26.97
N SER A 53 3.19 13.94 -27.12
CA SER A 53 3.91 13.88 -28.41
C SER A 53 3.45 12.75 -29.34
N SER A 54 2.28 12.16 -29.06
CA SER A 54 1.76 11.04 -29.83
C SER A 54 1.10 11.50 -31.15
N PRO A 55 0.79 10.57 -32.08
CA PRO A 55 0.03 10.90 -33.29
C PRO A 55 -1.36 11.48 -33.00
N SER A 56 -1.89 11.32 -31.78
CA SER A 56 -3.16 11.89 -31.34
C SER A 56 -3.08 13.30 -30.75
N LYS A 57 -1.92 13.97 -30.86
CA LYS A 57 -1.74 15.32 -30.34
C LYS A 57 -2.82 16.29 -30.86
N ASN A 58 -3.39 17.08 -29.96
CA ASN A 58 -4.49 18.02 -30.19
C ASN A 58 -5.82 17.40 -30.63
N MET A 59 -5.95 16.07 -30.60
CA MET A 59 -7.23 15.39 -30.81
C MET A 59 -7.91 15.09 -29.47
N GLU A 60 -9.24 15.01 -29.49
CA GLU A 60 -10.02 14.56 -28.34
C GLU A 60 -9.86 13.03 -28.18
N VAL A 61 -9.39 12.60 -27.02
CA VAL A 61 -9.16 11.19 -26.70
C VAL A 61 -9.94 10.84 -25.44
N ALA A 62 -10.65 9.71 -25.48
CA ALA A 62 -11.27 9.12 -24.30
C ALA A 62 -10.24 8.24 -23.55
N LYS A 63 -9.90 8.60 -22.31
CA LYS A 63 -9.01 7.82 -21.44
C LYS A 63 -9.79 7.22 -20.28
N ALA A 64 -9.63 5.93 -20.05
CA ALA A 64 -10.23 5.25 -18.91
C ALA A 64 -9.62 5.77 -17.60
N CYS A 65 -10.48 6.08 -16.62
CA CYS A 65 -10.08 6.50 -15.29
C CYS A 65 -10.78 5.65 -14.22
N THR A 66 -10.19 5.60 -13.04
CA THR A 66 -10.75 4.90 -11.88
C THR A 66 -11.12 5.95 -10.83
N VAL A 67 -12.33 5.84 -10.29
CA VAL A 67 -12.79 6.70 -9.18
C VAL A 67 -12.44 5.99 -7.88
N LEU A 68 -11.63 6.67 -7.07
CA LEU A 68 -11.24 6.25 -5.73
C LEU A 68 -11.89 7.20 -4.73
N GLU A 69 -12.69 6.66 -3.82
CA GLU A 69 -13.29 7.41 -2.73
C GLU A 69 -12.34 7.42 -1.54
N VAL A 70 -12.22 8.59 -0.91
CA VAL A 70 -11.45 8.77 0.32
C VAL A 70 -12.45 9.10 1.42
N PRO A 71 -12.77 8.16 2.32
CA PRO A 71 -13.61 8.46 3.47
C PRO A 71 -12.86 9.38 4.42
N ARG A 72 -13.53 9.88 5.44
CA ARG A 72 -12.88 10.64 6.51
C ARG A 72 -11.70 9.86 7.09
N THR A 73 -10.54 10.51 7.06
CA THR A 73 -9.31 9.98 7.65
C THR A 73 -8.78 10.92 8.70
N GLU A 74 -8.47 10.40 9.89
CA GLU A 74 -8.00 11.20 11.01
C GLU A 74 -6.68 10.67 11.55
N ALA A 75 -5.81 11.58 11.96
CA ALA A 75 -4.58 11.23 12.66
C ALA A 75 -4.85 11.04 14.15
N TYR A 76 -4.72 9.82 14.63
CA TYR A 76 -4.98 9.51 16.05
C TYR A 76 -3.71 9.42 16.89
N GLY A 77 -2.54 9.37 16.26
CA GLY A 77 -1.28 9.30 17.00
C GLY A 77 -0.03 9.54 16.16
N ILE A 78 1.09 9.57 16.85
CA ILE A 78 2.44 9.73 16.32
C ILE A 78 3.26 8.58 16.88
N ARG A 79 3.98 7.87 16.01
CA ARG A 79 4.86 6.78 16.37
C ARG A 79 6.31 7.17 16.09
N PHE A 80 7.15 6.99 17.11
CA PHE A 80 8.57 7.28 17.04
C PHE A 80 9.38 5.99 16.90
N TYR A 81 10.40 6.04 16.04
CA TYR A 81 11.32 4.94 15.81
C TYR A 81 12.74 5.32 16.23
N THR A 82 13.41 4.39 16.88
CA THR A 82 14.85 4.42 17.16
C THR A 82 15.53 3.24 16.44
N LYS A 83 16.86 3.24 16.38
CA LYS A 83 17.62 2.13 15.79
C LYS A 83 17.84 1.12 16.89
N ASP A 84 17.48 -0.11 16.59
CA ASP A 84 17.85 -1.22 17.45
C ASP A 84 19.35 -1.47 17.31
N GLU A 85 20.10 -1.37 18.40
CA GLU A 85 21.57 -1.50 18.39
C GLU A 85 22.02 -2.89 17.95
N VAL A 86 21.21 -3.91 18.26
CA VAL A 86 21.52 -5.32 17.94
C VAL A 86 21.23 -5.64 16.48
N THR A 87 20.05 -5.29 15.98
CA THR A 87 19.59 -5.71 14.65
C THR A 87 19.76 -4.65 13.56
N GLY A 88 20.00 -3.40 13.94
CA GLY A 88 20.06 -2.25 13.04
C GLY A 88 18.72 -1.83 12.44
N TYR A 89 17.62 -2.52 12.76
CA TYR A 89 16.29 -2.19 12.27
C TYR A 89 15.63 -1.06 13.08
N LYS A 90 14.59 -0.47 12.49
CA LYS A 90 13.75 0.52 13.17
C LYS A 90 12.90 -0.17 14.23
N LYS A 91 13.07 0.22 15.49
CA LYS A 91 12.31 -0.23 16.64
C LYS A 91 11.41 0.89 17.14
N VAL A 92 10.16 0.56 17.42
CA VAL A 92 9.22 1.50 18.05
C VAL A 92 9.59 1.65 19.52
N TYR A 93 9.78 2.88 19.98
CA TYR A 93 10.07 3.15 21.40
C TYR A 93 8.98 3.96 22.10
N ALA A 94 8.29 4.84 21.37
CA ALA A 94 7.21 5.66 21.92
C ALA A 94 6.09 5.87 20.90
N GLU A 95 4.88 5.97 21.43
CA GLU A 95 3.67 6.33 20.68
C GLU A 95 2.91 7.40 21.48
N VAL A 96 2.59 8.51 20.84
CA VAL A 96 1.81 9.61 21.39
C VAL A 96 0.45 9.59 20.72
N TYR A 97 -0.62 9.69 21.50
CA TYR A 97 -1.98 9.59 21.00
C TYR A 97 -2.80 10.83 21.32
N ASN A 98 -3.77 11.11 20.44
CA ASN A 98 -4.90 11.97 20.79
C ASN A 98 -5.89 11.18 21.65
N ALA A 99 -6.18 11.66 22.85
CA ALA A 99 -6.95 10.89 23.83
C ALA A 99 -8.38 10.62 23.35
N ALA A 100 -9.03 11.62 22.73
CA ALA A 100 -10.40 11.51 22.27
C ALA A 100 -10.53 10.51 21.11
N VAL A 101 -9.64 10.60 20.11
CA VAL A 101 -9.68 9.70 18.95
C VAL A 101 -9.22 8.30 19.33
N ALA A 102 -8.21 8.15 20.20
CA ALA A 102 -7.74 6.85 20.66
C ALA A 102 -8.81 6.06 21.43
N GLN A 103 -9.63 6.73 22.24
CA GLN A 103 -10.76 6.10 22.93
C GLN A 103 -11.82 5.59 21.95
N LYS A 104 -12.16 6.35 20.90
CA LYS A 104 -13.09 5.90 19.84
C LYS A 104 -12.56 4.66 19.11
N LEU A 105 -11.24 4.56 18.97
CA LEU A 105 -10.56 3.40 18.40
C LEU A 105 -10.35 2.26 19.42
N GLY A 106 -10.89 2.36 20.64
CA GLY A 106 -10.79 1.30 21.65
C GLY A 106 -9.39 1.13 22.26
N ILE A 107 -8.50 2.11 22.12
CA ILE A 107 -7.21 2.12 22.81
C ILE A 107 -7.45 2.68 24.21
N LYS A 108 -7.45 1.78 25.20
CA LYS A 108 -7.63 2.13 26.61
C LYS A 108 -6.30 2.60 27.20
N SER A 109 -6.32 3.74 27.90
CA SER A 109 -5.17 4.31 28.64
C SER A 109 -3.86 4.44 27.84
N PRO A 110 -3.78 5.36 26.84
CA PRO A 110 -2.53 5.64 26.15
C PRO A 110 -1.45 6.15 27.13
N LYS A 111 -0.22 5.62 27.03
CA LYS A 111 0.90 5.99 27.90
C LYS A 111 1.33 7.46 27.72
N PHE A 112 1.36 7.93 26.47
CA PHE A 112 1.65 9.32 26.13
C PHE A 112 0.46 9.94 25.39
N THR A 113 0.03 11.10 25.87
CA THR A 113 -1.00 11.95 25.28
C THR A 113 -0.37 13.17 24.61
N GLU A 114 -1.17 13.97 23.91
CA GLU A 114 -0.76 15.17 23.15
C GLU A 114 0.16 16.10 23.96
N ASP A 115 -0.16 16.33 25.23
CA ASP A 115 0.62 17.21 26.11
C ASP A 115 2.02 16.66 26.45
N LYS A 116 2.25 15.36 26.21
CA LYS A 116 3.48 14.64 26.56
C LYS A 116 4.34 14.32 25.35
N ILE A 117 4.20 15.05 24.23
CA ILE A 117 5.03 14.87 23.04
C ILE A 117 6.51 15.04 23.38
N ASP A 118 6.88 16.04 24.19
CA ASP A 118 8.29 16.29 24.51
C ASP A 118 8.88 15.22 25.45
N ALA A 119 8.07 14.69 26.37
CA ALA A 119 8.46 13.54 27.19
C ALA A 119 8.66 12.27 26.35
N ALA A 120 7.82 12.07 25.33
CA ALA A 120 7.96 10.95 24.40
C ALA A 120 9.19 11.11 23.48
N LYS A 121 9.54 12.33 23.07
CA LYS A 121 10.80 12.59 22.36
C LYS A 121 12.00 12.26 23.24
N GLY A 122 12.00 12.69 24.50
CA GLY A 122 13.14 12.58 25.41
C GLY A 122 13.51 11.16 25.85
N SER A 123 12.67 10.15 25.61
CA SER A 123 12.97 8.79 26.06
C SER A 123 14.04 8.06 25.23
N ALA A 124 14.27 8.47 23.97
CA ALA A 124 15.32 7.94 23.11
C ALA A 124 15.53 8.86 21.90
N GLU A 125 16.69 8.79 21.24
CA GLU A 125 16.94 9.56 20.01
C GLU A 125 16.07 9.05 18.84
N PRO A 126 15.21 9.91 18.26
CA PRO A 126 14.32 9.53 17.17
C PRO A 126 15.06 9.58 15.83
N ILE A 127 14.96 8.48 15.07
CA ILE A 127 15.55 8.34 13.73
C ILE A 127 14.50 8.54 12.65
N ASP A 128 13.28 8.08 12.92
CA ASP A 128 12.15 8.24 12.00
C ASP A 128 10.85 8.39 12.79
N LEU A 129 9.85 8.94 12.12
CA LEU A 129 8.54 9.19 12.69
C LEU A 129 7.45 8.85 11.69
N SER A 130 6.33 8.35 12.19
CA SER A 130 5.15 8.07 11.36
C SER A 130 3.89 8.53 12.07
N LEU A 131 2.96 9.02 11.29
CA LEU A 131 1.62 9.39 11.72
C LEU A 131 0.76 8.13 11.73
N LEU A 132 0.01 7.92 12.79
CA LEU A 132 -0.96 6.84 12.90
C LEU A 132 -2.32 7.35 12.44
N MET A 133 -2.80 6.80 11.33
CA MET A 133 -4.03 7.22 10.65
C MET A 133 -5.12 6.17 10.82
N ALA A 134 -6.35 6.64 11.00
CA ALA A 134 -7.56 5.83 10.98
C ALA A 134 -8.51 6.33 9.90
N THR A 135 -8.94 5.44 9.01
CA THR A 135 -10.00 5.70 8.03
C THR A 135 -11.31 5.12 8.51
N TYR A 136 -12.39 5.87 8.37
CA TYR A 136 -13.76 5.52 8.79
C TYR A 136 -14.61 5.14 7.56
N PRO A 137 -14.68 3.84 7.19
CA PRO A 137 -15.42 3.38 6.02
C PRO A 137 -16.95 3.40 6.17
N ASP A 138 -17.46 3.51 7.38
CA ASP A 138 -18.89 3.65 7.69
C ASP A 138 -19.51 4.93 7.12
N GLU A 139 -18.72 5.99 6.95
CA GLU A 139 -19.16 7.23 6.29
C GLU A 139 -19.25 7.09 4.76
N SER A 140 -18.71 6.00 4.19
CA SER A 140 -18.78 5.67 2.75
C SER A 140 -19.84 4.60 2.46
N ALA A 141 -20.16 4.37 1.19
CA ALA A 141 -21.12 3.33 0.77
C ALA A 141 -20.59 1.87 0.93
N MET A 142 -19.63 1.66 1.82
CA MET A 142 -18.97 0.38 2.06
C MET A 142 -19.68 -0.40 3.16
N SER A 143 -19.69 -1.74 3.06
CA SER A 143 -20.27 -2.62 4.09
C SER A 143 -19.38 -2.80 5.33
N GLN A 144 -18.17 -2.23 5.32
CA GLN A 144 -17.23 -2.34 6.42
C GLN A 144 -17.49 -1.21 7.42
N ASN A 145 -17.81 -1.56 8.67
CA ASN A 145 -18.02 -0.57 9.74
C ASN A 145 -16.78 -0.35 10.61
N HIS A 146 -15.80 -1.26 10.56
CA HIS A 146 -14.60 -1.16 11.40
C HIS A 146 -13.56 -0.22 10.78
N PRO A 147 -13.00 0.73 11.56
CA PRO A 147 -12.00 1.66 11.07
C PRO A 147 -10.71 0.94 10.70
N ASN A 148 -10.15 1.27 9.54
CA ASN A 148 -8.87 0.74 9.10
C ASN A 148 -7.74 1.62 9.60
N ARG A 149 -6.77 1.01 10.31
CA ARG A 149 -5.61 1.71 10.88
C ARG A 149 -4.38 1.44 10.03
N TYR A 150 -3.60 2.48 9.78
CA TYR A 150 -2.37 2.39 9.00
C TYR A 150 -1.38 3.48 9.43
N GLU A 151 -0.12 3.27 9.06
CA GLU A 151 0.96 4.21 9.33
C GLU A 151 1.23 5.00 8.06
N VAL A 152 1.22 6.33 8.17
CA VAL A 152 1.65 7.24 7.11
C VAL A 152 2.99 7.83 7.50
N LYS A 153 3.95 7.79 6.59
CA LYS A 153 5.25 8.41 6.83
C LYS A 153 5.21 9.90 6.50
N ILE A 154 6.00 10.66 7.24
CA ILE A 154 6.29 12.05 6.89
C ILE A 154 7.57 12.05 6.07
N ARG A 155 7.45 12.41 4.79
CA ARG A 155 8.57 12.56 3.86
C ARG A 155 9.18 13.95 4.01
N GLY A 156 10.45 14.08 3.62
CA GLY A 156 11.20 15.34 3.64
C GLY A 156 11.41 15.93 5.04
N GLY A 157 11.71 17.22 5.10
CA GLY A 157 12.13 17.91 6.32
C GLY A 157 13.63 17.78 6.58
N LYS A 158 14.28 18.89 6.92
CA LYS A 158 15.73 18.94 7.17
C LYS A 158 16.07 18.31 8.51
N ASP A 159 15.24 18.61 9.51
CA ASP A 159 15.45 18.19 10.90
C ASP A 159 14.27 17.37 11.43
N MET A 160 14.57 16.51 12.42
CA MET A 160 13.54 15.75 13.12
C MET A 160 12.56 16.65 13.88
N ALA A 161 12.99 17.83 14.35
CA ALA A 161 12.13 18.80 15.01
C ALA A 161 11.03 19.32 14.07
N GLU A 162 11.36 19.63 12.81
CA GLU A 162 10.40 20.06 11.80
C GLU A 162 9.35 18.98 11.53
N LYS A 163 9.78 17.72 11.42
CA LYS A 163 8.87 16.57 11.24
C LYS A 163 7.88 16.43 12.38
N ILE A 164 8.34 16.61 13.62
CA ILE A 164 7.47 16.46 14.79
C ILE A 164 6.48 17.62 14.88
N ASN A 165 6.93 18.84 14.60
CA ASN A 165 6.04 20.01 14.55
C ASN A 165 4.98 19.86 13.45
N PHE A 166 5.36 19.32 12.30
CA PHE A 166 4.43 18.99 11.23
C PHE A 166 3.44 17.90 11.65
N ALA A 167 3.91 16.80 12.27
CA ALA A 167 3.05 15.74 12.77
C ALA A 167 2.03 16.24 13.80
N ALA A 168 2.47 17.09 14.73
CA ALA A 168 1.63 17.66 15.78
C ALA A 168 0.49 18.52 15.21
N LYS A 169 0.68 19.17 14.04
CA LYS A 169 -0.39 19.96 13.39
C LYS A 169 -1.55 19.11 12.92
N PHE A 170 -1.31 17.86 12.54
CA PHE A 170 -2.33 16.94 12.03
C PHE A 170 -2.95 16.06 13.11
N LEU A 171 -2.32 15.96 14.29
CA LEU A 171 -2.82 15.14 15.38
C LEU A 171 -4.22 15.59 15.82
N GLY A 172 -5.17 14.64 15.85
CA GLY A 172 -6.57 14.90 16.17
C GLY A 172 -7.39 15.56 15.06
N LYS A 173 -6.80 15.81 13.88
CA LYS A 173 -7.48 16.44 12.75
C LYS A 173 -7.75 15.45 11.62
N GLU A 174 -8.73 15.81 10.82
CA GLU A 174 -9.00 15.17 9.54
C GLU A 174 -7.91 15.55 8.52
N VAL A 175 -7.46 14.56 7.76
CA VAL A 175 -6.50 14.73 6.65
C VAL A 175 -7.26 14.60 5.34
N LYS A 176 -7.15 15.60 4.47
CA LYS A 176 -7.80 15.59 3.16
C LYS A 176 -6.83 15.13 2.07
N PRO A 177 -7.32 14.55 0.96
CA PRO A 177 -6.47 14.17 -0.18
C PRO A 177 -5.67 15.35 -0.75
N SER A 178 -6.23 16.56 -0.70
CA SER A 178 -5.59 17.80 -1.14
C SER A 178 -4.35 18.18 -0.32
N ASP A 179 -4.23 17.68 0.91
CA ASP A 179 -3.07 17.92 1.77
C ASP A 179 -1.89 17.01 1.40
N ILE A 180 -2.15 15.96 0.62
CA ILE A 180 -1.19 14.89 0.28
C ILE A 180 -0.79 14.97 -1.18
N PHE A 181 -1.77 15.12 -2.09
CA PHE A 181 -1.55 15.04 -3.53
C PHE A 181 -1.83 16.35 -4.24
N LYS A 182 -1.06 16.60 -5.30
CA LYS A 182 -1.32 17.70 -6.24
C LYS A 182 -1.93 17.14 -7.53
N ASN A 183 -2.80 17.93 -8.16
CA ASN A 183 -3.38 17.54 -9.46
C ASN A 183 -2.28 17.38 -10.52
N GLY A 184 -2.34 16.30 -11.30
CA GLY A 184 -1.33 15.97 -12.32
C GLY A 184 -0.09 15.25 -11.79
N GLU A 185 0.01 15.00 -10.49
CA GLU A 185 1.10 14.21 -9.90
C GLU A 185 0.99 12.73 -10.25
N ARG A 186 2.14 12.06 -10.44
CA ARG A 186 2.21 10.60 -10.59
C ARG A 186 2.18 9.94 -9.23
N VAL A 187 1.26 9.01 -9.04
CA VAL A 187 1.08 8.29 -7.77
C VAL A 187 1.30 6.80 -7.95
N ASP A 188 1.90 6.18 -6.94
CA ASP A 188 2.02 4.72 -6.85
C ASP A 188 0.81 4.14 -6.12
N VAL A 189 0.20 3.10 -6.70
CA VAL A 189 -0.98 2.45 -6.13
C VAL A 189 -0.61 1.08 -5.59
N PHE A 190 -0.76 0.91 -4.28
CA PHE A 190 -0.60 -0.39 -3.61
C PHE A 190 -1.98 -0.99 -3.36
N ALA A 191 -2.24 -2.20 -3.86
CA ALA A 191 -3.51 -2.89 -3.68
C ALA A 191 -3.34 -4.41 -3.69
N VAL A 192 -4.30 -5.11 -3.10
CA VAL A 192 -4.44 -6.57 -3.25
C VAL A 192 -5.32 -6.87 -4.46
N SER A 193 -4.84 -7.73 -5.35
CA SER A 193 -5.56 -8.08 -6.57
C SER A 193 -6.80 -8.95 -6.29
N LYS A 194 -7.77 -8.92 -7.21
CA LYS A 194 -9.00 -9.73 -7.10
C LYS A 194 -8.66 -11.22 -7.05
N GLY A 195 -9.02 -11.88 -5.96
CA GLY A 195 -8.87 -13.32 -5.80
C GLY A 195 -9.61 -14.10 -6.89
N LYS A 196 -8.96 -15.12 -7.45
CA LYS A 196 -9.54 -16.03 -8.45
C LYS A 196 -9.62 -17.49 -7.97
N GLY A 197 -9.34 -17.75 -6.69
CA GLY A 197 -9.25 -19.11 -6.15
C GLY A 197 -8.08 -19.91 -6.73
N TRP A 198 -8.17 -21.23 -6.64
CA TRP A 198 -7.20 -22.15 -7.26
C TRP A 198 -7.34 -22.12 -8.79
N GLN A 199 -6.23 -21.99 -9.51
CA GLN A 199 -6.22 -21.78 -10.96
C GLN A 199 -5.15 -22.64 -11.63
N GLY A 200 -5.54 -23.41 -12.64
CA GLY A 200 -4.60 -24.24 -13.39
C GLY A 200 -3.51 -23.45 -14.14
N PRO A 201 -2.43 -24.11 -14.60
CA PRO A 201 -1.23 -23.48 -15.14
C PRO A 201 -1.50 -22.63 -16.39
N VAL A 202 -2.51 -22.98 -17.19
CA VAL A 202 -2.92 -22.20 -18.37
C VAL A 202 -3.36 -20.79 -17.97
N LYS A 203 -4.27 -20.66 -17.00
CA LYS A 203 -4.78 -19.34 -16.57
C LYS A 203 -3.83 -18.65 -15.59
N ARG A 204 -3.14 -19.42 -14.75
CA ARG A 204 -2.21 -18.89 -13.74
C ARG A 204 -0.93 -18.37 -14.37
N PHE A 205 -0.35 -19.08 -15.34
CA PHE A 205 0.96 -18.74 -15.94
C PHE A 205 0.91 -18.38 -17.43
N GLY A 206 -0.23 -18.53 -18.11
CA GLY A 206 -0.33 -18.26 -19.55
C GLY A 206 0.35 -19.33 -20.41
N VAL A 207 0.40 -20.57 -19.92
CA VAL A 207 0.91 -21.72 -20.70
C VAL A 207 -0.07 -22.05 -21.81
N SER A 208 0.44 -22.41 -23.00
CA SER A 208 -0.39 -22.87 -24.11
C SER A 208 -1.16 -24.13 -23.72
N ARG A 209 -2.40 -24.24 -24.20
CA ARG A 209 -3.15 -25.49 -24.09
C ARG A 209 -2.48 -26.56 -24.94
N LEU A 210 -2.61 -27.82 -24.52
CA LEU A 210 -2.22 -28.94 -25.36
C LEU A 210 -3.21 -29.10 -26.52
N PHE A 211 -2.79 -29.82 -27.55
CA PHE A 211 -3.61 -30.11 -28.72
C PHE A 211 -4.89 -30.87 -28.35
N HIS A 212 -5.95 -30.73 -29.16
CA HIS A 212 -7.26 -31.28 -28.84
C HIS A 212 -7.29 -32.81 -28.73
N LYS A 213 -6.34 -33.52 -29.38
CA LYS A 213 -6.19 -34.99 -29.29
C LYS A 213 -5.27 -35.45 -28.15
N ALA A 214 -4.83 -34.55 -27.27
CA ALA A 214 -4.01 -34.96 -26.12
C ALA A 214 -4.83 -35.82 -25.16
N THR A 215 -4.32 -37.01 -24.83
CA THR A 215 -4.96 -37.93 -23.90
C THR A 215 -4.92 -37.39 -22.46
N GLY A 216 -6.00 -37.56 -21.71
CA GLY A 216 -6.08 -37.19 -20.29
C GLY A 216 -6.47 -35.73 -20.05
N LYS A 217 -5.54 -34.78 -20.20
CA LYS A 217 -5.77 -33.36 -19.83
C LYS A 217 -5.27 -32.40 -20.90
N SER A 218 -6.11 -31.50 -21.39
CA SER A 218 -5.74 -30.48 -22.39
C SER A 218 -5.24 -29.14 -21.80
N ARG A 219 -5.55 -28.86 -20.53
CA ARG A 219 -5.22 -27.58 -19.85
C ARG A 219 -4.14 -27.74 -18.79
N HIS A 220 -3.06 -28.44 -19.14
CA HIS A 220 -1.93 -28.71 -18.27
C HIS A 220 -0.59 -28.45 -19.00
N VAL A 221 0.52 -28.47 -18.26
CA VAL A 221 1.86 -28.39 -18.85
C VAL A 221 2.20 -29.74 -19.48
N GLY A 222 2.83 -29.75 -20.66
CA GLY A 222 3.19 -30.99 -21.35
C GLY A 222 4.32 -31.76 -20.66
N THR A 223 5.47 -31.12 -20.45
CA THR A 223 6.63 -31.69 -19.73
C THR A 223 6.93 -30.88 -18.47
N LEU A 224 7.20 -31.58 -17.37
CA LEU A 224 7.57 -30.98 -16.08
C LEU A 224 9.08 -30.77 -15.92
N GLY A 225 9.90 -31.31 -16.82
CA GLY A 225 11.35 -31.21 -16.75
C GLY A 225 12.06 -32.40 -17.40
N PRO A 226 13.40 -32.34 -17.51
CA PRO A 226 14.23 -33.48 -17.89
C PRO A 226 14.28 -34.54 -16.78
N ALA A 227 14.81 -35.73 -17.10
CA ALA A 227 14.97 -36.82 -16.12
C ALA A 227 15.98 -36.49 -15.01
N ASN A 228 17.05 -35.77 -15.34
CA ASN A 228 18.06 -35.28 -14.41
C ASN A 228 18.07 -33.75 -14.42
N PRO A 229 17.93 -33.05 -13.27
CA PRO A 229 17.79 -33.59 -11.91
C PRO A 229 16.45 -34.31 -11.69
N ALA A 230 16.44 -35.34 -10.84
CA ALA A 230 15.26 -36.17 -10.55
C ALA A 230 14.23 -35.47 -9.63
N ASN A 231 14.02 -34.17 -9.82
CA ASN A 231 13.10 -33.33 -9.07
C ASN A 231 12.42 -32.33 -10.00
N VAL A 232 11.15 -32.00 -9.73
CA VAL A 232 10.47 -30.92 -10.44
C VAL A 232 11.03 -29.59 -9.96
N LEU A 233 11.59 -28.82 -10.89
CA LEU A 233 12.14 -27.50 -10.58
C LEU A 233 11.02 -26.54 -10.17
N TYR A 234 11.31 -25.69 -9.19
CA TYR A 234 10.37 -24.68 -8.69
C TYR A 234 9.97 -23.62 -9.73
N THR A 235 10.74 -23.51 -10.81
CA THR A 235 10.49 -22.65 -11.96
C THR A 235 9.39 -23.18 -12.89
N VAL A 236 9.00 -24.45 -12.74
CA VAL A 236 8.00 -25.10 -13.58
C VAL A 236 6.61 -24.56 -13.22
N PRO A 237 5.82 -24.09 -14.21
CA PRO A 237 4.47 -23.63 -13.96
C PRO A 237 3.57 -24.73 -13.37
N GLN A 238 3.01 -24.49 -12.20
CA GLN A 238 2.09 -25.41 -11.52
C GLN A 238 0.72 -24.76 -11.28
N ALA A 239 -0.28 -25.57 -10.96
CA ALA A 239 -1.62 -25.10 -10.61
C ALA A 239 -1.65 -24.42 -9.24
#